data_AF-A0A1C7WE70-F1
#
_entry.id   AF-A0A1C7WE70-F1
#
_cell.length_a   1.000
_cell.length_b   1.000
_cell.length_c   1.000
_cell.angle_alpha   90.00
_cell.angle_beta   90.00
_cell.angle_gamma   90.00
#
_symmetry.space_group_name_H-M   'P 1'
#
loop_
_entity.id
_entity.type
_entity.pdbx_description
1 polymer ?
#
loop_
_entity_poly.entity_id
_entity_poly.type
_entity_poly.pdbx_seq_one_letter_code
_entity_poly.pdbx_strand_id
1 'polypeptide(L)'
;MKNTPILAATVAITLLLSGCVAPVQKASPFKPEATCSIGEPMTQTTLYFGLNRPAGPVITAVEWQTFVDQQVTPRFKDGLSVFDAKGQWLGNDGKLARENSKALMLIHSPDTASEQNIEALRTRYKQQFRQDSVMRVDAPVCAAF
;
A
#
# COMPACT_ATOMS: atom_id res chain seq x y z
N MET A 1 52.25 4.05 68.72
CA MET A 1 51.55 2.87 69.28
C MET A 1 50.06 3.16 69.25
N LYS A 2 49.28 2.25 68.63
CA LYS A 2 47.85 1.94 68.89
C LYS A 2 46.81 3.09 68.84
N ASN A 3 45.90 3.03 67.84
CA ASN A 3 44.47 2.71 68.06
C ASN A 3 43.61 2.92 66.79
N THR A 4 42.97 1.83 66.37
CA THR A 4 41.70 1.68 65.61
C THR A 4 40.51 2.30 66.43
N PRO A 5 39.21 2.41 65.99
CA PRO A 5 38.53 1.85 64.80
C PRO A 5 37.29 2.65 64.25
N ILE A 6 36.54 2.00 63.32
CA ILE A 6 35.10 2.11 62.96
C ILE A 6 34.56 3.36 62.25
N LEU A 7 34.11 3.20 61.00
CA LEU A 7 32.90 3.85 60.45
C LEU A 7 32.22 2.84 59.49
N ALA A 8 31.09 2.26 59.89
CA ALA A 8 29.72 2.76 59.66
C ALA A 8 29.18 2.23 58.32
N ALA A 9 28.35 1.19 58.42
CA ALA A 9 27.64 0.57 57.30
C ALA A 9 26.53 1.50 56.80
N THR A 10 26.64 1.96 55.56
CA THR A 10 25.58 2.69 54.85
C THR A 10 24.65 1.71 54.16
N VAL A 11 23.42 1.56 54.68
CA VAL A 11 22.32 0.86 54.03
C VAL A 11 21.77 1.78 52.94
N ALA A 12 22.02 1.45 51.67
CA ALA A 12 21.40 2.11 50.54
C ALA A 12 20.04 1.47 50.25
N ILE A 13 18.96 2.18 50.55
CA ILE A 13 17.58 1.80 50.19
C ILE A 13 17.37 2.18 48.72
N THR A 14 17.37 1.20 47.83
CA THR A 14 17.00 1.36 46.41
C THR A 14 15.48 1.29 46.27
N LEU A 15 14.85 2.44 45.97
CA LEU A 15 13.44 2.50 45.59
C LEU A 15 13.22 1.84 44.22
N LEU A 16 12.51 0.71 44.21
CA LEU A 16 11.98 0.06 43.00
C LEU A 16 10.70 0.80 42.55
N LEU A 17 10.82 1.76 41.62
CA LEU A 17 9.66 2.26 40.88
C LEU A 17 9.29 1.27 39.77
N SER A 18 8.43 0.30 40.09
CA SER A 18 7.79 -0.54 39.08
C SER A 18 6.58 0.21 38.50
N GLY A 19 6.80 0.93 37.39
CA GLY A 19 5.72 1.56 36.63
C GLY A 19 4.98 0.51 35.81
N CYS A 20 3.67 0.36 36.05
CA CYS A 20 2.79 -0.46 35.22
C CYS A 20 2.70 0.15 33.81
N VAL A 21 3.39 -0.44 32.84
CA VAL A 21 3.13 -0.17 31.41
C VAL A 21 1.90 -0.99 31.02
N ALA A 22 0.74 -0.32 30.89
CA ALA A 22 -0.43 -0.96 30.30
C ALA A 22 -0.14 -1.27 28.83
N PRO A 23 -0.44 -2.49 28.32
CA PRO A 23 -0.29 -2.79 26.91
C PRO A 23 -1.27 -1.93 26.12
N VAL A 24 -0.74 -1.06 25.26
CA VAL A 24 -1.53 -0.35 24.26
C VAL A 24 -2.08 -1.40 23.30
N GLN A 25 -3.36 -1.75 23.46
CA GLN A 25 -4.08 -2.51 22.44
C GLN A 25 -4.10 -1.64 21.19
N LYS A 26 -3.28 -2.01 20.20
CA LYS A 26 -3.39 -1.46 18.84
C LYS A 26 -4.81 -1.78 18.38
N ALA A 27 -5.67 -0.77 18.33
CA ALA A 27 -6.95 -0.90 17.68
C ALA A 27 -6.68 -1.36 16.24
N SER A 28 -7.15 -2.56 15.88
CA SER A 28 -7.17 -2.96 14.48
C SER A 28 -7.97 -1.91 13.73
N PRO A 29 -7.47 -1.39 12.59
CA PRO A 29 -8.26 -0.47 11.78
C PRO A 29 -9.58 -1.16 11.43
N PHE A 30 -10.69 -0.51 11.78
CA PHE A 30 -12.02 -0.96 11.41
C PHE A 30 -12.11 -0.91 9.87
N LYS A 31 -12.00 -2.08 9.22
CA LYS A 31 -12.23 -2.20 7.79
C LYS A 31 -13.74 -2.39 7.62
N PRO A 32 -14.49 -1.44 7.02
CA PRO A 32 -15.91 -1.62 6.80
C PRO A 32 -16.10 -2.84 5.89
N GLU A 33 -16.71 -3.90 6.43
CA GLU A 33 -17.12 -5.06 5.64
C GLU A 33 -18.45 -4.72 4.96
N ALA A 34 -18.54 -4.94 3.65
CA ALA A 34 -19.79 -4.76 2.93
C ALA A 34 -20.79 -5.85 3.34
N THR A 35 -21.96 -5.46 3.86
CA THR A 35 -23.06 -6.40 4.07
C THR A 35 -23.78 -6.62 2.74
N CYS A 36 -23.69 -7.81 2.17
CA CYS A 36 -24.22 -8.09 0.83
C CYS A 36 -25.62 -8.70 0.88
N SER A 37 -26.55 -8.12 0.10
CA SER A 37 -27.85 -8.73 -0.18
C SER A 37 -27.81 -9.71 -1.35
N ILE A 38 -26.93 -9.45 -2.32
CA ILE A 38 -26.66 -10.32 -3.48
C ILE A 38 -25.14 -10.32 -3.69
N GLY A 39 -24.59 -11.50 -4.01
CA GLY A 39 -23.16 -11.69 -4.21
C GLY A 39 -22.37 -11.79 -2.91
N GLU A 40 -21.05 -11.80 -3.05
CA GLU A 40 -20.10 -11.94 -1.96
C GLU A 40 -19.37 -10.62 -1.66
N PRO A 41 -19.00 -10.35 -0.39
CA PRO A 41 -18.16 -9.21 -0.04
C PRO A 41 -16.78 -9.33 -0.69
N MET A 42 -16.44 -8.37 -1.54
CA MET A 42 -15.19 -8.30 -2.30
C MET A 42 -14.53 -6.93 -2.15
N THR A 43 -13.31 -6.78 -2.65
CA THR A 43 -12.65 -5.48 -2.80
C THR A 43 -12.56 -5.12 -4.27
N GLN A 44 -13.00 -3.91 -4.62
CA GLN A 44 -12.68 -3.28 -5.89
C GLN A 44 -11.43 -2.43 -5.71
N THR A 45 -10.36 -2.77 -6.42
CA THR A 45 -9.17 -1.94 -6.51
C THR A 45 -9.09 -1.31 -7.89
N THR A 46 -8.93 0.00 -7.95
CA THR A 46 -8.59 0.71 -9.18
C THR A 46 -7.17 1.27 -9.09
N LEU A 47 -6.33 0.88 -10.05
CA LEU A 47 -4.96 1.37 -10.19
C LEU A 47 -4.89 2.31 -11.39
N TYR A 48 -4.34 3.50 -11.19
CA TYR A 48 -4.16 4.49 -12.25
C TYR A 48 -2.68 4.61 -12.62
N PHE A 49 -2.40 4.28 -13.87
CA PHE A 49 -1.06 4.22 -14.44
C PHE A 49 -0.85 5.38 -15.39
N GLY A 50 0.11 6.24 -15.07
CA GLY A 50 0.58 7.28 -15.99
C GLY A 50 1.34 6.70 -17.17
N LEU A 51 1.17 7.30 -18.34
CA LEU A 51 1.86 6.88 -19.57
C LEU A 51 3.02 7.81 -19.95
N ASN A 52 3.22 8.92 -19.25
CA ASN A 52 4.35 9.82 -19.51
C ASN A 52 5.55 9.39 -18.66
N ARG A 53 6.65 9.01 -19.30
CA ARG A 53 7.93 8.78 -18.59
C ARG A 53 8.50 10.13 -18.13
N PRO A 54 9.27 10.19 -17.02
CA PRO A 54 9.97 11.42 -16.64
C PRO A 54 10.94 11.91 -17.74
N ALA A 55 11.51 10.96 -18.49
CA ALA A 55 12.32 11.23 -19.67
C ALA A 55 12.15 10.14 -20.72
N GLY A 56 12.14 10.55 -21.99
CA GLY A 56 11.99 9.69 -23.16
C GLY A 56 10.58 9.73 -23.77
N PRO A 57 10.28 8.82 -24.72
CA PRO A 57 8.96 8.76 -25.34
C PRO A 57 7.89 8.35 -24.32
N VAL A 58 6.62 8.63 -24.63
CA VAL A 58 5.48 8.11 -23.87
C VAL A 58 5.40 6.58 -23.96
N ILE A 59 4.82 5.95 -22.94
CA ILE A 59 4.58 4.49 -22.94
C ILE A 59 3.58 4.19 -24.06
N THR A 60 4.00 3.34 -25.00
CA THR A 60 3.17 2.98 -26.15
C THR A 60 2.08 1.99 -25.77
N ALA A 61 1.05 1.86 -26.62
CA ALA A 61 0.01 0.86 -26.43
C ALA A 61 0.57 -0.57 -26.38
N VAL A 62 1.59 -0.88 -27.19
CA VAL A 62 2.23 -2.20 -27.22
C VAL A 62 2.99 -2.47 -25.92
N GLU A 63 3.74 -1.49 -25.41
CA GLU A 63 4.45 -1.63 -24.13
C GLU A 63 3.48 -1.80 -22.97
N TRP A 64 2.37 -1.04 -22.97
CA TRP A 64 1.30 -1.20 -21.99
C TRP A 64 0.69 -2.61 -22.05
N GLN A 65 0.31 -3.08 -23.23
CA GLN A 65 -0.28 -4.40 -23.38
C GLN A 65 0.68 -5.49 -22.94
N THR A 66 1.97 -5.36 -23.29
CA THR A 66 3.02 -6.28 -22.84
C THR A 66 3.12 -6.31 -21.31
N PHE A 67 3.01 -5.16 -20.64
CA PHE A 67 2.99 -5.10 -19.19
C PHE A 67 1.75 -5.81 -18.62
N VAL A 68 0.57 -5.62 -19.20
CA VAL A 68 -0.65 -6.32 -18.79
C VAL A 68 -0.47 -7.83 -18.91
N ASP A 69 -0.03 -8.30 -20.07
CA ASP A 69 0.11 -9.74 -20.35
C ASP A 69 1.15 -10.43 -19.47
N GLN A 70 2.28 -9.76 -19.20
CA GLN A 70 3.39 -10.36 -18.46
C GLN A 70 3.29 -10.15 -16.95
N GLN A 71 2.65 -9.07 -16.50
CA GLN A 71 2.62 -8.70 -15.09
C GLN A 71 1.23 -8.84 -14.50
N VAL A 72 0.20 -8.31 -15.14
CA VAL A 72 -1.13 -8.23 -14.55
C VAL A 72 -1.87 -9.56 -14.66
N THR A 73 -2.05 -10.08 -15.87
CA THR A 73 -2.85 -11.29 -16.14
C THR A 73 -2.39 -12.52 -15.33
N PRO A 74 -1.09 -12.81 -15.15
CA PRO A 74 -0.67 -13.96 -14.36
C PRO A 74 -1.02 -13.87 -12.87
N ARG A 75 -1.22 -12.65 -12.34
CA ARG A 75 -1.55 -12.37 -10.93
C ARG A 75 -3.06 -12.28 -10.68
N PHE A 76 -3.84 -11.89 -11.69
CA PHE A 76 -5.29 -11.67 -11.61
C PHE A 76 -5.99 -12.47 -12.72
N LYS A 77 -6.04 -13.79 -12.54
CA LYS A 77 -6.56 -14.73 -13.54
C LYS A 77 -8.10 -14.71 -13.65
N ASP A 78 -8.77 -14.32 -12.58
CA ASP A 78 -10.23 -14.32 -12.50
C ASP A 78 -10.86 -13.19 -13.33
N GLY A 79 -10.08 -12.15 -13.64
CA GLY A 79 -10.49 -11.09 -14.54
C GLY A 79 -9.92 -9.73 -14.17
N LEU A 80 -10.00 -8.82 -15.14
CA LEU A 80 -9.62 -7.42 -15.00
C LEU A 80 -10.37 -6.59 -16.04
N SER A 81 -10.46 -5.29 -15.81
CA SER A 81 -10.92 -4.32 -16.81
C SER A 81 -9.94 -3.18 -16.93
N VAL A 82 -9.70 -2.70 -18.15
CA VAL A 82 -8.83 -1.55 -18.42
C VAL A 82 -9.63 -0.47 -19.11
N PHE A 83 -9.54 0.75 -18.60
CA PHE A 83 -10.18 1.94 -19.15
C PHE A 83 -9.13 2.98 -19.53
N ASP A 84 -9.38 3.69 -20.63
CA ASP A 84 -8.62 4.89 -20.96
C ASP A 84 -8.98 6.01 -20.00
N ALA A 85 -7.97 6.68 -19.45
CA ALA A 85 -8.12 7.79 -18.54
C ALA A 85 -7.23 8.96 -18.95
N LYS A 86 -7.53 10.14 -18.42
CA LYS A 86 -6.66 11.31 -18.49
C LYS A 86 -6.46 11.87 -17.09
N GLY A 87 -5.22 11.80 -16.61
CA GLY A 87 -4.82 12.34 -15.33
C GLY A 87 -4.42 13.80 -15.43
N GLN A 88 -4.69 14.56 -14.36
CA GLN A 88 -4.05 15.85 -14.13
C GLN A 88 -3.62 15.89 -12.66
N TRP A 89 -2.37 16.23 -12.41
CA TRP A 89 -1.86 16.41 -11.06
C TRP A 89 -0.88 17.56 -11.01
N LEU A 90 -0.76 18.15 -9.83
CA LEU A 90 0.26 19.14 -9.56
C LEU A 90 1.57 18.39 -9.33
N GLY A 91 2.54 18.59 -10.23
CA GLY A 91 3.89 18.08 -10.05
C GLY A 91 4.56 18.72 -8.84
N ASN A 92 5.62 18.08 -8.35
CA ASN A 92 6.41 18.62 -7.22
C ASN A 92 7.06 19.97 -7.53
N ASP A 93 7.19 20.32 -8.81
CA ASP A 93 7.65 21.61 -9.31
C ASP A 93 6.55 22.69 -9.37
N GLY A 94 5.34 22.38 -8.89
CA GLY A 94 4.18 23.26 -8.89
C GLY A 94 3.52 23.41 -10.26
N LYS A 95 3.93 22.63 -11.28
CA LYS A 95 3.33 22.69 -12.61
C LYS A 95 2.24 21.63 -12.75
N LEU A 96 1.13 22.01 -13.37
CA LEU A 96 0.04 21.10 -13.69
C LEU A 96 0.47 20.16 -14.83
N ALA A 97 0.75 18.91 -14.50
CA ALA A 97 0.97 17.87 -15.47
C ALA A 97 -0.38 17.37 -15.99
N ARG A 98 -0.44 17.07 -17.29
CA ARG A 98 -1.57 16.39 -17.93
C ARG A 98 -1.03 15.20 -18.70
N GLU A 99 -1.62 14.04 -18.49
CA GLU A 99 -1.18 12.84 -19.20
C GLU A 99 -2.34 11.94 -19.60
N ASN A 100 -2.07 11.13 -20.62
CA ASN A 100 -2.87 9.95 -20.87
C ASN A 100 -2.52 8.88 -19.84
N SER A 101 -3.54 8.21 -19.30
CA SER A 101 -3.39 7.20 -18.26
C SER A 101 -4.20 5.95 -18.62
N LYS A 102 -3.95 4.86 -17.90
CA LYS A 102 -4.78 3.66 -17.91
C LYS A 102 -5.30 3.41 -16.51
N ALA A 103 -6.60 3.17 -16.37
CA ALA A 103 -7.21 2.72 -15.13
C ALA A 103 -7.45 1.21 -15.22
N LEU A 104 -6.78 0.44 -14.36
CA LEU A 104 -6.98 -0.99 -14.21
C LEU A 104 -7.90 -1.23 -13.02
N MET A 105 -9.07 -1.80 -13.27
CA MET A 105 -10.03 -2.19 -12.25
C MET A 105 -9.93 -3.70 -12.02
N LEU A 106 -9.82 -4.07 -10.75
CA LEU A 106 -9.74 -5.43 -10.25
C LEU A 106 -10.87 -5.63 -9.23
N ILE A 107 -11.54 -6.77 -9.32
CA ILE A 107 -12.43 -7.28 -8.27
C ILE A 107 -11.76 -8.52 -7.70
N HIS A 108 -11.46 -8.52 -6.41
CA HIS A 108 -10.72 -9.61 -5.77
C HIS A 108 -11.17 -9.84 -4.33
N SER A 109 -10.86 -11.03 -3.80
CA SER A 109 -11.12 -11.35 -2.40
C SER A 109 -10.29 -10.44 -1.48
N PRO A 110 -10.82 -10.06 -0.30
CA PRO A 110 -10.13 -9.16 0.64
C PRO A 110 -9.00 -9.88 1.42
N ASP A 111 -8.09 -10.54 0.69
CA ASP A 111 -7.01 -11.36 1.24
C ASP A 111 -5.62 -10.74 1.06
N THR A 112 -4.66 -11.24 1.85
CA THR A 112 -3.28 -10.77 1.83
C THR A 112 -2.56 -11.06 0.51
N ALA A 113 -2.93 -12.12 -0.21
CA ALA A 113 -2.26 -12.50 -1.46
C ALA A 113 -2.56 -11.50 -2.57
N SER A 114 -3.81 -11.05 -2.68
CA SER A 114 -4.26 -10.03 -3.61
C SER A 114 -3.57 -8.69 -3.33
N GLU A 115 -3.48 -8.31 -2.05
CA GLU A 115 -2.76 -7.10 -1.61
C GLU A 115 -1.28 -7.13 -2.01
N GLN A 116 -0.61 -8.26 -1.76
CA GLN A 116 0.80 -8.44 -2.16
C GLN A 116 0.98 -8.38 -3.68
N ASN A 117 0.07 -8.99 -4.43
CA ASN A 117 0.08 -8.94 -5.89
C ASN A 117 -0.11 -7.53 -6.43
N ILE A 118 -1.05 -6.76 -5.86
CA ILE A 118 -1.28 -5.36 -6.22
C ILE A 118 -0.02 -4.52 -5.97
N GLU A 119 0.60 -4.63 -4.79
CA GLU A 119 1.80 -3.84 -4.48
C GLU A 119 3.03 -4.28 -5.29
N ALA A 120 3.14 -5.57 -5.62
CA ALA A 120 4.14 -6.06 -6.55
C ALA A 120 3.95 -5.47 -7.96
N LEU A 121 2.71 -5.38 -8.46
CA LEU A 121 2.41 -4.74 -9.73
C LEU A 121 2.81 -3.27 -9.75
N ARG A 122 2.38 -2.51 -8.73
CA ARG A 122 2.69 -1.08 -8.62
C ARG A 122 4.20 -0.86 -8.57
N THR A 123 4.92 -1.67 -7.79
CA THR A 123 6.37 -1.62 -7.71
C THR A 123 7.03 -1.93 -9.06
N ARG A 124 6.58 -2.99 -9.74
CA ARG A 124 7.14 -3.38 -11.03
C ARG A 124 6.92 -2.31 -12.10
N TYR A 125 5.74 -1.71 -12.15
CA TYR A 125 5.44 -0.63 -13.10
C TYR A 125 6.35 0.58 -12.87
N LYS A 126 6.48 1.02 -11.61
CA LYS A 126 7.37 2.12 -11.24
C LYS A 126 8.82 1.84 -11.64
N GLN A 127 9.32 0.63 -11.40
CA GLN A 127 10.67 0.26 -11.79
C GLN A 127 10.86 0.20 -13.32
N GLN A 128 9.94 -0.46 -14.03
CA GLN A 128 10.05 -0.69 -15.47
C GLN A 128 9.93 0.60 -16.28
N PHE A 129 9.02 1.50 -15.89
CA PHE A 129 8.75 2.73 -16.64
C PHE A 129 9.27 4.00 -15.95
N ARG A 130 9.97 3.85 -14.82
CA ARG A 130 10.52 4.93 -13.99
C ARG A 130 9.45 5.93 -13.56
N GLN A 131 8.29 5.43 -13.11
CA GLN A 131 7.19 6.26 -12.64
C GLN A 131 7.37 6.60 -11.16
N ASP A 132 6.99 7.81 -10.77
CA ASP A 132 7.02 8.24 -9.37
C ASP A 132 5.98 7.48 -8.54
N SER A 133 4.80 7.27 -9.12
CA SER A 133 3.69 6.64 -8.43
C SER A 133 2.74 5.89 -9.38
N VAL A 134 1.94 5.02 -8.77
CA VAL A 134 0.72 4.45 -9.37
C VAL A 134 -0.34 4.68 -8.32
N MET A 135 -1.35 5.50 -8.61
CA MET A 135 -2.42 5.77 -7.65
C MET A 135 -3.26 4.51 -7.47
N ARG A 136 -3.68 4.25 -6.24
CA ARG A 136 -4.54 3.13 -5.86
C ARG A 136 -5.74 3.66 -5.12
N VAL A 137 -6.92 3.14 -5.47
CA VAL A 137 -8.17 3.38 -4.75
C VAL A 137 -8.80 2.03 -4.47
N ASP A 138 -9.22 1.80 -3.23
CA ASP A 138 -9.89 0.58 -2.79
C ASP A 138 -11.29 0.92 -2.30
N ALA A 139 -12.26 0.08 -2.66
CA ALA A 139 -13.63 0.18 -2.16
C ALA A 139 -14.17 -1.21 -1.79
N PRO A 140 -14.84 -1.36 -0.63
CA PRO A 140 -15.59 -2.58 -0.36
C PRO A 140 -16.82 -2.64 -1.28
N VAL A 141 -17.04 -3.78 -1.92
CA VAL A 141 -18.15 -3.99 -2.86
C VAL A 141 -18.80 -5.35 -2.64
N CYS A 142 -19.99 -5.54 -3.18
CA CYS A 142 -20.61 -6.86 -3.32
C CYS A 142 -20.56 -7.25 -4.79
N ALA A 143 -20.06 -8.45 -5.11
CA ALA A 143 -19.96 -8.93 -6.48
C ALA A 143 -20.58 -10.33 -6.63
N ALA A 144 -21.29 -10.54 -7.73
CA ALA A 144 -21.84 -11.84 -8.12
C ALA A 144 -21.44 -12.11 -9.58
N PHE A 145 -21.07 -13.35 -9.88
CA PHE A 145 -20.64 -13.81 -11.20
C PHE A 145 -21.53 -14.94 -11.71
#